data_AF-A0A7W0TAH2-F1
#
_entry.id   AF-A0A7W0TAH2-F1
#
_cell.length_a   1.000
_cell.length_b   1.000
_cell.length_c   1.000
_cell.angle_alpha   90.00
_cell.angle_beta   90.00
_cell.angle_gamma   90.00
#
_symmetry.space_group_name_H-M   'P 1'
#
loop_
_entity.id
_entity.type
_entity.pdbx_description
1 polymer ?
#
loop_
_entity_poly.entity_id
_entity_poly.type
_entity_poly.pdbx_seq_one_letter_code
_entity_poly.pdbx_strand_id
1 'polypeptide(L)'
;MRVLASALIAVMLGGCSVLGVRPPQLRDSRTELDCDIVLPIADTLAGVALLGREAVLPGGQLDSSAAIPLASAIYGFAMYRRCRRLEHLREDWANAEMAGRAHRQAVRDEAWTLTKQAAVVARAGDCPTALAIGTRVRALDLDFHASVFMVDIALARCATSEPAR
;
A
#
# COMPACT_ATOMS: atom_id res chain seq x y z
N MET A 1 19.20 -41.92 44.89
CA MET A 1 18.07 -41.03 44.60
C MET A 1 18.61 -39.81 43.86
N ARG A 2 18.35 -39.71 42.55
CA ARG A 2 18.71 -38.57 41.69
C ARG A 2 17.40 -38.00 41.15
N VAL A 3 17.02 -36.82 41.61
CA VAL A 3 15.93 -36.00 41.04
C VAL A 3 16.40 -34.56 41.12
N LEU A 4 16.42 -33.87 39.98
CA LEU A 4 16.38 -32.42 39.72
C LEU A 4 16.66 -32.31 38.20
N ALA A 5 15.70 -32.39 37.28
CA ALA A 5 14.50 -31.56 37.05
C ALA A 5 14.83 -30.10 36.69
N SER A 6 14.55 -29.78 35.41
CA SER A 6 14.25 -28.45 34.85
C SER A 6 15.44 -27.47 34.70
N ALA A 7 15.63 -26.74 33.60
CA ALA A 7 14.65 -26.16 32.70
C ALA A 7 15.12 -26.14 31.24
N LEU A 8 14.29 -26.68 30.34
CA LEU A 8 14.28 -26.31 28.93
C LEU A 8 13.76 -24.88 28.84
N ILE A 9 14.65 -23.90 28.67
CA ILE A 9 14.25 -22.57 28.21
C ILE A 9 14.08 -22.68 26.70
N ALA A 10 12.83 -22.86 26.29
CA ALA A 10 12.45 -22.66 24.90
C ALA A 10 12.67 -21.18 24.57
N VAL A 11 13.83 -20.86 23.98
CA VAL A 11 14.03 -19.59 23.30
C VAL A 11 13.13 -19.63 22.07
N MET A 12 11.88 -19.23 22.27
CA MET A 12 11.01 -18.79 21.18
C MET A 12 11.72 -17.58 20.58
N LEU A 13 12.50 -17.85 19.54
CA LEU A 13 12.90 -16.87 18.54
C LEU A 13 11.61 -16.19 18.09
N GLY A 14 11.28 -15.07 18.72
CA GLY A 14 10.44 -14.00 18.16
C GLY A 14 11.18 -13.37 16.99
N GLY A 15 11.59 -14.20 16.03
CA GLY A 15 11.90 -13.73 14.71
C GLY A 15 10.63 -13.07 14.22
N CYS A 16 10.71 -11.78 13.90
CA CYS A 16 9.90 -11.25 12.84
C CYS A 16 10.18 -12.15 11.63
N SER A 17 9.40 -13.23 11.49
CA SER A 17 9.26 -13.93 10.23
C SER A 17 8.71 -12.88 9.29
N VAL A 18 9.62 -12.23 8.57
CA VAL A 18 9.35 -11.60 7.29
C VAL A 18 9.02 -12.76 6.34
N LEU A 19 7.88 -13.43 6.59
CA LEU A 19 7.22 -14.25 5.61
C LEU A 19 6.99 -13.34 4.41
N GLY A 20 7.53 -13.75 3.27
CA GLY A 20 7.77 -12.95 2.09
C GLY A 20 6.72 -11.87 1.84
N VAL A 21 7.18 -10.63 1.79
CA VAL A 21 6.42 -9.50 1.25
C VAL A 21 6.21 -9.79 -0.24
N ARG A 22 5.20 -10.60 -0.54
CA ARG A 22 4.50 -10.50 -1.82
C ARG A 22 3.82 -9.13 -1.82
N PRO A 23 3.87 -8.38 -2.94
CA PRO A 23 3.16 -7.12 -3.04
C PRO A 23 1.70 -7.39 -2.67
N PRO A 24 1.14 -6.68 -1.67
CA PRO A 24 -0.21 -6.93 -1.23
C PRO A 24 -1.16 -6.57 -2.37
N GLN A 25 -1.83 -7.59 -2.90
CA GLN A 25 -3.19 -7.43 -3.45
C GLN A 25 -4.08 -7.07 -2.26
N LEU A 26 -4.04 -5.79 -1.87
CA LEU A 26 -4.83 -5.19 -0.81
C LEU A 26 -6.29 -5.16 -1.24
N ARG A 27 -7.02 -6.24 -0.90
CA ARG A 27 -8.47 -6.21 -0.76
C ARG A 27 -8.80 -6.68 0.65
N ASP A 28 -9.08 -5.71 1.52
CA ASP A 28 -9.85 -5.85 2.77
C ASP A 28 -9.29 -6.63 3.97
N SER A 29 -8.00 -6.52 4.29
CA SER A 29 -7.54 -6.87 5.64
C SER A 29 -6.83 -5.70 6.32
N ARG A 30 -7.54 -5.04 7.25
CA ARG A 30 -6.99 -4.19 8.32
C ARG A 30 -6.08 -5.02 9.25
N THR A 31 -4.97 -5.52 8.75
CA THR A 31 -3.84 -5.85 9.63
C THR A 31 -3.13 -4.55 9.92
N GLU A 32 -3.52 -3.95 11.03
CA GLU A 32 -2.81 -2.87 11.71
C GLU A 32 -1.38 -3.38 11.91
N LEU A 33 -0.45 -2.97 11.04
CA LEU A 33 0.97 -3.08 11.33
C LEU A 33 1.24 -2.04 12.42
N ASP A 34 0.89 -2.38 13.65
CA ASP A 34 1.40 -1.67 14.80
C ASP A 34 2.91 -1.88 14.79
N CYS A 35 3.63 -0.82 14.47
CA CYS A 35 5.02 -0.69 14.84
C CYS A 35 5.07 -0.42 16.35
N ASP A 36 4.46 -1.32 17.13
CA ASP A 36 4.70 -1.38 18.54
C ASP A 36 6.18 -1.67 18.67
N ILE A 37 6.91 -0.64 19.10
CA ILE A 37 8.28 -0.76 19.54
C ILE A 37 8.18 -1.63 20.79
N VAL A 38 8.18 -2.95 20.60
CA VAL A 38 8.55 -3.88 21.65
C VAL A 38 10.00 -3.55 21.95
N LEU A 39 10.19 -2.56 22.84
CA LEU A 39 11.45 -2.33 23.51
C LEU A 39 11.84 -3.70 24.08
N PRO A 40 12.97 -4.29 23.68
CA PRO A 40 13.43 -5.53 24.27
C PRO A 40 14.01 -5.21 25.66
N ILE A 41 13.17 -4.72 26.57
CA ILE A 41 13.55 -4.50 27.97
C ILE A 41 13.63 -5.85 28.69
N ALA A 42 12.94 -6.89 28.18
CA ALA A 42 12.88 -8.20 28.84
C ALA A 42 13.99 -9.19 28.45
N ASP A 43 14.53 -9.15 27.21
CA ASP A 43 15.47 -10.19 26.73
C ASP A 43 16.91 -9.71 26.45
N THR A 44 17.19 -8.41 26.58
CA THR A 44 18.58 -7.92 26.42
C THR A 44 19.50 -8.33 27.56
N LEU A 45 18.99 -8.61 28.77
CA LEU A 45 19.81 -9.17 29.85
C LEU A 45 20.24 -10.62 29.58
N ALA A 46 19.43 -11.41 28.86
CA ALA A 46 19.77 -12.79 28.52
C ALA A 46 20.68 -12.90 27.29
N GLY A 47 20.48 -12.04 26.27
CA GLY A 47 21.32 -12.03 25.06
C GLY A 47 22.74 -11.51 25.29
N VAL A 48 22.92 -10.55 26.20
CA VAL A 48 24.25 -10.03 26.56
C VAL A 48 25.07 -11.04 27.37
N ALA A 49 24.41 -11.90 28.14
CA ALA A 49 25.09 -12.96 28.89
C ALA A 49 25.68 -14.06 27.98
N LEU A 50 25.21 -14.21 26.74
CA LEU A 50 25.70 -15.22 25.80
C LEU A 50 26.84 -14.74 24.89
N LEU A 51 26.97 -13.43 24.64
CA LEU A 51 28.14 -12.87 23.94
C LEU A 51 29.32 -12.56 24.88
N GLY A 52 29.10 -12.53 26.20
CA GLY A 52 30.14 -12.34 27.20
C GLY A 52 31.01 -13.56 27.50
N ARG A 53 30.78 -14.71 26.83
CA ARG A 53 31.43 -15.98 27.23
C ARG A 53 32.67 -16.39 26.44
N GLU A 54 33.02 -15.71 25.34
CA GLU A 54 34.19 -16.12 24.51
C GLU A 54 35.15 -14.99 24.07
N ALA A 55 35.05 -13.78 24.61
CA ALA A 55 36.06 -12.73 24.37
C ALA A 55 37.00 -12.57 25.57
N VAL A 56 37.72 -13.63 25.94
CA VAL A 56 38.87 -13.51 26.86
C VAL A 56 40.08 -13.09 26.01
N LEU A 57 40.22 -11.79 25.80
CA LEU A 57 41.50 -11.21 25.40
C LEU A 57 42.42 -11.22 26.62
N PRO A 58 43.64 -11.77 26.53
CA PRO A 58 44.59 -11.70 27.63
C PRO A 58 45.11 -10.26 27.74
N GLY A 59 44.62 -9.50 28.73
CA GLY A 59 45.30 -8.30 29.21
C GLY A 59 44.70 -6.93 28.85
N GLY A 60 43.40 -6.81 28.62
CA GLY A 60 42.74 -5.50 28.43
C GLY A 60 41.49 -5.36 29.28
N GLN A 61 41.60 -4.63 30.39
CA GLN A 61 40.49 -4.32 31.30
C GLN A 61 39.54 -3.32 30.61
N LEU A 62 38.54 -3.85 29.90
CA LEU A 62 37.42 -3.07 29.39
C LEU A 62 36.30 -3.12 30.43
N ASP A 63 35.95 -1.95 30.98
CA ASP A 63 34.80 -1.79 31.88
C ASP A 63 33.51 -2.18 31.13
N SER A 64 33.06 -3.41 31.38
CA SER A 64 31.94 -4.08 30.71
C SER A 64 30.58 -3.39 30.87
N SER A 65 30.49 -2.33 31.67
CA SER A 65 29.26 -1.57 31.94
C SER A 65 28.88 -0.60 30.82
N ALA A 66 29.84 -0.20 29.96
CA ALA A 66 29.60 0.79 28.90
C ALA A 66 29.25 0.21 27.52
N ALA A 67 29.54 -1.08 27.26
CA ALA A 67 29.36 -1.69 25.94
C ALA A 67 27.90 -2.11 25.64
N ILE A 68 27.14 -2.45 26.68
CA ILE A 68 25.75 -2.94 26.59
C ILE A 68 24.76 -1.86 26.13
N PRO A 69 24.77 -0.60 26.64
CA PRO A 69 23.81 0.42 26.21
C PRO A 69 24.00 0.89 24.77
N LEU A 70 25.20 0.76 24.20
CA LEU A 70 25.48 1.19 22.82
C LEU A 70 24.87 0.24 21.79
N ALA A 71 24.89 -1.08 22.02
CA ALA A 71 24.34 -2.06 21.10
C ALA A 71 22.80 -1.97 20.99
N SER A 72 22.10 -1.75 22.12
CA SER A 72 20.64 -1.58 22.14
C SER A 72 20.21 -0.28 21.46
N ALA A 73 20.96 0.81 21.64
CA ALA A 73 20.71 2.08 20.97
C ALA A 73 20.84 1.98 19.44
N ILE A 74 21.87 1.27 18.94
CA ILE A 74 22.08 1.08 17.48
C ILE A 74 20.93 0.27 16.87
N TYR A 75 20.51 -0.83 17.52
CA TYR A 75 19.42 -1.66 17.02
C TYR A 75 18.07 -0.92 17.05
N GLY A 76 17.78 -0.21 18.14
CA GLY A 76 16.57 0.61 18.27
C GLY A 76 16.50 1.69 17.19
N PHE A 77 17.62 2.35 16.88
CA PHE A 77 17.68 3.39 15.85
C PHE A 77 17.52 2.83 14.42
N ALA A 78 18.11 1.66 14.14
CA ALA A 78 17.94 0.99 12.85
C ALA A 78 16.48 0.56 12.62
N MET A 79 15.84 0.02 13.66
CA MET A 79 14.41 -0.35 13.62
C MET A 79 13.53 0.89 13.46
N TYR A 80 13.75 1.96 14.22
CA TYR A 80 13.03 3.24 14.06
C TYR A 80 13.13 3.80 12.63
N ARG A 81 14.34 3.81 12.05
CA ARG A 81 14.54 4.24 10.66
C ARG A 81 13.77 3.37 9.66
N ARG A 82 13.68 2.07 9.92
CA ARG A 82 12.91 1.14 9.08
C ARG A 82 11.41 1.40 9.18
N CYS A 83 10.87 1.56 10.40
CA CYS A 83 9.47 1.87 10.62
C CYS A 83 9.08 3.20 9.97
N ARG A 84 9.88 4.26 10.19
CA ARG A 84 9.64 5.58 9.59
C ARG A 84 9.67 5.54 8.05
N ARG A 85 10.51 4.69 7.45
CA ARG A 85 10.51 4.49 5.99
C ARG A 85 9.22 3.83 5.51
N LEU A 86 8.69 2.85 6.24
CA LEU A 86 7.45 2.18 5.87
C LEU A 86 6.24 3.10 5.99
N GLU A 87 6.23 3.98 7.00
CA GLU A 87 5.20 5.00 7.18
C GLU A 87 5.14 5.96 6.00
N HIS A 88 6.29 6.52 5.57
CA HIS A 88 6.34 7.38 4.39
C HIS A 88 5.87 6.68 3.12
N LEU A 89 6.26 5.41 2.92
CA LEU A 89 5.73 4.65 1.78
C LEU A 89 4.21 4.57 1.86
N ARG A 90 3.63 4.23 3.01
CA ARG A 90 2.17 4.15 3.19
C ARG A 90 1.47 5.46 2.86
N GLU A 91 2.03 6.59 3.30
CA GLU A 91 1.53 7.93 2.95
C GLU A 91 1.60 8.18 1.44
N ASP A 92 2.72 7.85 0.80
CA ASP A 92 2.90 8.00 -0.66
C ASP A 92 1.89 7.15 -1.44
N TRP A 93 1.65 5.89 -1.02
CA TRP A 93 0.64 5.02 -1.63
C TRP A 93 -0.77 5.60 -1.47
N ALA A 94 -1.13 6.07 -0.27
CA ALA A 94 -2.43 6.69 -0.02
C ALA A 94 -2.64 7.96 -0.85
N ASN A 95 -1.61 8.81 -0.95
CA ASN A 95 -1.63 10.02 -1.76
C ASN A 95 -1.78 9.69 -3.25
N ALA A 96 -1.06 8.70 -3.76
CA ALA A 96 -1.18 8.23 -5.14
C ALA A 96 -2.58 7.66 -5.45
N GLU A 97 -3.17 6.91 -4.52
CA GLU A 97 -4.53 6.39 -4.67
C GLU A 97 -5.57 7.51 -4.69
N MET A 98 -5.44 8.49 -3.79
CA MET A 98 -6.31 9.68 -3.77
C MET A 98 -6.18 10.49 -5.06
N ALA A 99 -4.96 10.72 -5.54
CA ALA A 99 -4.70 11.40 -6.81
C ALA A 99 -5.31 10.63 -7.99
N GLY A 100 -5.15 9.30 -8.01
CA GLY A 100 -5.76 8.44 -9.04
C GLY A 100 -7.29 8.49 -9.03
N ARG A 101 -7.92 8.54 -7.85
CA ARG A 101 -9.38 8.73 -7.71
C ARG A 101 -9.82 10.11 -8.20
N ALA A 102 -9.13 11.17 -7.80
CA ALA A 102 -9.44 12.53 -8.24
C ALA A 102 -9.32 12.68 -9.76
N HIS A 103 -8.28 12.09 -10.36
CA HIS A 103 -8.11 12.10 -11.80
C HIS A 103 -9.24 11.36 -12.53
N ARG A 104 -9.60 10.13 -12.10
CA ARG A 104 -10.72 9.38 -12.68
C ARG A 104 -12.04 10.14 -12.57
N GLN A 105 -12.28 10.83 -11.45
CA GLN A 105 -13.48 11.65 -11.28
C GLN A 105 -13.49 12.83 -12.26
N ALA A 106 -12.37 13.54 -12.41
CA ALA A 106 -12.26 14.66 -13.35
C ALA A 106 -12.51 14.22 -14.81
N VAL A 107 -11.91 13.09 -15.22
CA VAL A 107 -12.15 12.47 -16.54
C VAL A 107 -13.63 12.16 -16.74
N ARG A 108 -14.29 11.61 -15.72
CA ARG A 108 -15.72 11.28 -15.76
C ARG A 108 -16.63 12.52 -15.81
N ASP A 109 -16.28 13.58 -15.10
CA ASP A 109 -17.03 14.85 -15.12
C ASP A 109 -16.95 15.52 -16.50
N GLU A 110 -15.79 15.47 -17.16
CA GLU A 110 -15.61 15.92 -18.53
C GLU A 110 -16.41 15.05 -19.52
N ALA A 111 -16.32 13.72 -19.40
CA ALA A 111 -17.09 12.78 -20.22
C ALA A 111 -18.60 13.02 -20.11
N TRP A 112 -19.09 13.32 -18.90
CA TRP A 112 -20.49 13.64 -18.66
C TRP A 112 -20.91 14.94 -19.33
N THR A 113 -20.06 15.97 -19.28
CA THR A 113 -20.32 17.26 -19.93
C THR A 113 -20.43 17.10 -21.45
N LEU A 114 -19.51 16.36 -22.07
CA LEU A 114 -19.56 16.04 -23.50
C LEU A 114 -20.79 15.21 -23.85
N THR A 115 -21.18 14.25 -23.01
CA THR A 115 -22.38 13.43 -23.23
C THR A 115 -23.65 14.27 -23.23
N LYS A 116 -23.76 15.27 -22.34
CA LYS A 116 -24.89 16.22 -22.35
C LYS A 116 -24.95 17.02 -23.66
N GLN A 117 -23.80 17.47 -24.16
CA GLN A 117 -23.73 18.19 -25.45
C GLN A 117 -24.15 17.28 -26.60
N ALA A 118 -23.63 16.04 -26.65
CA ALA A 118 -23.99 15.03 -27.63
C ALA A 118 -25.51 14.78 -27.64
N ALA A 119 -26.12 14.65 -26.47
CA ALA A 119 -27.55 14.44 -26.35
C ALA A 119 -28.38 15.65 -26.83
N VAL A 120 -27.89 16.88 -26.61
CA VAL A 120 -28.55 18.09 -27.15
C VAL A 120 -28.53 18.10 -28.67
N VAL A 121 -27.38 17.87 -29.30
CA VAL A 121 -27.28 17.86 -30.77
C VAL A 121 -28.02 16.69 -31.40
N ALA A 122 -28.03 15.52 -30.75
CA ALA A 122 -28.80 14.35 -31.20
C ALA A 122 -30.31 14.62 -31.18
N ARG A 123 -30.81 15.29 -30.13
CA ARG A 123 -32.23 15.70 -30.06
C ARG A 123 -32.59 16.77 -31.09
N ALA A 124 -31.62 17.57 -31.51
CA ALA A 124 -31.77 18.50 -32.63
C ALA A 124 -31.69 17.81 -34.01
N GLY A 125 -31.42 16.49 -34.05
CA GLY A 125 -31.31 15.71 -35.28
C GLY A 125 -29.92 15.72 -35.93
N ASP A 126 -28.92 16.35 -35.32
CA ASP A 126 -27.54 16.38 -35.83
C ASP A 126 -26.76 15.16 -35.33
N CYS A 127 -27.04 14.01 -35.96
CA CYS A 127 -26.38 12.75 -35.64
C CYS A 127 -24.88 12.71 -35.96
N PRO A 128 -24.36 13.27 -37.09
CA PRO A 128 -22.93 13.31 -37.33
C PRO A 128 -22.14 13.98 -36.21
N THR A 129 -22.63 15.13 -35.70
CA THR A 129 -21.98 15.81 -34.58
C THR A 129 -22.11 15.01 -33.29
N ALA A 130 -23.28 14.40 -33.01
CA ALA A 130 -23.47 13.56 -31.83
C ALA A 130 -22.49 12.38 -31.79
N LEU A 131 -22.29 11.69 -32.92
CA LEU A 131 -21.38 10.54 -33.04
C LEU A 131 -19.91 10.96 -32.92
N ALA A 132 -19.53 12.12 -33.48
CA ALA A 132 -18.20 12.68 -33.30
C ALA A 132 -17.89 12.98 -31.83
N ILE A 133 -18.85 13.55 -31.09
CA ILE A 133 -18.70 13.77 -29.65
C ILE A 133 -18.66 12.43 -28.90
N GLY A 134 -19.47 11.45 -29.28
CA GLY A 134 -19.44 10.10 -28.71
C GLY A 134 -18.07 9.43 -28.83
N THR A 135 -17.40 9.59 -29.97
CA THR A 135 -16.04 9.09 -30.18
C THR A 135 -15.04 9.75 -29.21
N ARG A 136 -15.20 11.05 -28.92
CA ARG A 136 -14.38 11.75 -27.91
C ARG A 136 -14.66 11.24 -26.49
N VAL A 137 -15.94 11.04 -26.14
CA VAL A 137 -16.33 10.46 -24.84
C VAL A 137 -15.74 9.05 -24.68
N ARG A 138 -15.79 8.22 -25.72
CA ARG A 138 -15.21 6.88 -25.71
C ARG A 138 -13.70 6.88 -25.52
N ALA A 139 -13.00 7.82 -26.15
CA ALA A 139 -11.56 7.99 -25.99
C ALA A 139 -11.18 8.46 -24.58
N LEU A 140 -12.08 9.19 -23.92
CA LEU A 140 -11.88 9.74 -22.58
C LEU A 140 -12.18 8.74 -21.46
N ASP A 141 -13.34 8.08 -21.50
CA ASP A 141 -13.75 7.02 -20.56
C ASP A 141 -14.61 5.98 -21.30
N LEU A 142 -13.99 4.84 -21.66
CA LEU A 142 -14.64 3.76 -22.40
C LEU A 142 -15.80 3.14 -21.64
N ASP A 143 -15.64 2.91 -20.34
CA ASP A 143 -16.65 2.27 -19.49
C ASP A 143 -17.85 3.20 -19.28
N PHE A 144 -17.59 4.50 -19.13
CA PHE A 144 -18.64 5.51 -19.08
C PHE A 144 -19.40 5.61 -20.40
N HIS A 145 -18.69 5.63 -21.53
CA HIS A 145 -19.34 5.61 -22.84
C HIS A 145 -20.25 4.39 -22.99
N ALA A 146 -19.77 3.19 -22.65
CA ALA A 146 -20.56 1.96 -22.77
C ALA A 146 -21.82 1.96 -21.88
N SER A 147 -21.75 2.55 -20.68
CA SER A 147 -22.84 2.52 -19.70
C SER A 147 -23.85 3.66 -19.83
N VAL A 148 -23.42 4.85 -20.23
CA VAL A 148 -24.28 6.05 -20.23
C VAL A 148 -24.67 6.47 -21.63
N PHE A 149 -23.72 6.46 -22.57
CA PHE A 149 -23.94 6.97 -23.92
C PHE A 149 -24.97 6.13 -24.69
N MET A 150 -24.96 4.82 -24.49
CA MET A 150 -25.86 3.88 -25.17
C MET A 150 -27.28 3.83 -24.56
N VAL A 151 -27.49 4.41 -23.37
CA VAL A 151 -28.78 4.41 -22.68
C VAL A 151 -29.67 5.58 -23.11
N ASP A 152 -29.08 6.69 -23.60
CA ASP A 152 -29.87 7.81 -24.12
C ASP A 152 -30.51 7.44 -25.46
N ILE A 153 -31.84 7.52 -25.53
CA ILE A 153 -32.63 7.12 -26.71
C ILE A 153 -32.27 7.96 -27.95
N ALA A 154 -31.96 9.25 -27.80
CA ALA A 154 -31.62 10.09 -28.94
C ALA A 154 -30.25 9.69 -29.52
N LEU A 155 -29.28 9.43 -28.64
CA LEU A 155 -27.96 8.93 -29.05
C LEU A 155 -28.05 7.53 -29.68
N ALA A 156 -28.84 6.63 -29.09
CA ALA A 156 -29.06 5.29 -29.62
C ALA A 156 -29.67 5.34 -31.04
N ARG A 157 -30.64 6.24 -31.29
CA ARG A 157 -31.21 6.46 -32.63
C ARG A 157 -30.14 6.90 -33.62
N CYS A 158 -29.30 7.88 -33.23
CA CYS A 158 -28.20 8.31 -34.08
C CYS A 158 -27.20 7.20 -34.39
N ALA A 159 -26.85 6.36 -33.39
CA ALA A 159 -25.95 5.22 -33.59
C ALA A 159 -26.52 4.18 -34.58
N THR A 160 -27.83 3.93 -34.57
CA THR A 160 -28.46 3.01 -35.52
C THR A 160 -28.64 3.58 -36.92
N SER A 161 -28.58 4.90 -37.08
CA SER A 161 -28.74 5.58 -38.37
C SER A 161 -27.45 5.62 -39.20
N GLU A 162 -26.32 5.27 -38.59
CA GLU A 162 -25.05 5.20 -39.30
C GLU A 162 -25.06 3.96 -40.22
N PRO A 163 -24.95 4.13 -41.55
CA PRO A 163 -24.86 3.00 -42.45
C PRO A 163 -23.59 2.23 -42.13
N ALA A 164 -23.72 0.91 -41.87
CA ALA A 164 -22.60 0.02 -41.59
C ALA A 164 -21.53 0.21 -42.68
N ARG A 165 -20.42 0.85 -42.33
CA ARG A 165 -19.24 1.03 -43.18
C ARG A 165 -18.25 -0.10 -42.97
#